data_AF-A0AAD3B344-F1
#
_entry.id   AF-A0AAD3B344-F1
#
_cell.length_a   1.000
_cell.length_b   1.000
_cell.length_c   1.000
_cell.angle_alpha   90.00
_cell.angle_beta   90.00
_cell.angle_gamma   90.00
#
_symmetry.space_group_name_H-M   'P 1'
#
loop_
_entity.id
_entity.type
_entity.pdbx_description
1 polymer ?
#
loop_
_entity_poly.entity_id
_entity_poly.type
_entity_poly.pdbx_seq_one_letter_code
_entity_poly.pdbx_strand_id
1 'polypeptide(L)'
;MAFWGCHVLKCKVLLRDSTFLIFKVLEREIERLQLDWQVMPATVGIRTDKAKSRIPNLMILTAEQCQEIRNMTTAVIEFPPLLVVEIVSPGNADDDYRYKRSEYAVRGIPEYWIIDPMSLKISVLTLISGFYELAEFNQEDRIISVTFPDLKLTPQMVFE
;
A
#
# COMPACT_ATOMS: atom_id res chain seq x y z
N MET A 1 -20.85 -1.61 30.99
CA MET A 1 -20.13 -2.47 30.04
C MET A 1 -20.84 -2.43 28.68
N ALA A 2 -20.42 -1.55 27.75
CA ALA A 2 -20.86 -1.57 26.34
C ALA A 2 -20.07 -0.61 25.40
N PHE A 3 -18.92 -0.03 25.80
CA PHE A 3 -18.26 1.01 24.98
C PHE A 3 -17.16 0.49 24.03
N TRP A 4 -16.71 -0.75 24.18
CA TRP A 4 -15.60 -1.31 23.39
C TRP A 4 -16.03 -1.87 22.01
N GLY A 5 -17.29 -2.28 21.85
CA GLY A 5 -17.76 -2.88 20.59
C GLY A 5 -17.91 -1.89 19.43
N CYS A 6 -18.36 -0.66 19.70
CA CYS A 6 -18.66 0.34 18.66
C CYS A 6 -17.38 0.90 18.00
N HIS A 7 -16.31 1.12 18.77
CA HIS A 7 -15.04 1.66 18.25
C HIS A 7 -14.31 0.66 17.35
N VAL A 8 -14.29 -0.63 17.72
CA VAL A 8 -13.65 -1.68 16.92
C VAL A 8 -14.41 -1.91 15.59
N LEU A 9 -15.75 -1.84 15.62
CA LEU A 9 -16.57 -1.95 14.41
C LEU A 9 -16.34 -0.76 13.46
N LYS A 10 -16.35 0.48 13.98
CA LYS A 10 -16.04 1.68 13.17
C LYS A 10 -14.66 1.61 12.54
N CYS A 11 -13.66 1.14 13.28
CA CYS A 11 -12.31 1.03 12.78
C CYS A 11 -12.18 -0.02 11.66
N LYS A 12 -12.80 -1.20 11.80
CA LYS A 12 -12.81 -2.22 10.74
C LYS A 12 -13.52 -1.76 9.47
N VAL A 13 -14.60 -0.98 9.61
CA VAL A 13 -15.31 -0.37 8.47
C VAL A 13 -14.38 0.62 7.77
N LEU A 14 -13.77 1.54 8.52
CA LEU A 14 -12.83 2.53 7.97
C LEU A 14 -11.64 1.88 7.24
N LEU A 15 -11.05 0.82 7.80
CA LEU A 15 -9.98 0.06 7.14
C LEU A 15 -10.41 -0.51 5.78
N ARG A 16 -11.61 -1.10 5.72
CA ARG A 16 -12.15 -1.70 4.50
C ARG A 16 -12.47 -0.63 3.46
N ASP A 17 -13.05 0.48 3.90
CA ASP A 17 -13.47 1.57 3.02
C ASP A 17 -12.24 2.29 2.43
N SER A 18 -11.22 2.60 3.26
CA SER A 18 -9.96 3.17 2.77
C SER A 18 -9.25 2.23 1.79
N THR A 19 -9.18 0.93 2.07
CA THR A 19 -8.56 -0.04 1.15
C THR A 19 -9.29 -0.07 -0.20
N PHE A 20 -10.62 -0.14 -0.17
CA PHE A 20 -11.44 -0.18 -1.38
C PHE A 20 -11.31 1.11 -2.20
N LEU A 21 -11.34 2.26 -1.54
CA LEU A 21 -11.21 3.55 -2.22
C LEU A 21 -9.83 3.71 -2.87
N ILE A 22 -8.75 3.41 -2.13
CA ILE A 22 -7.39 3.44 -2.70
C ILE A 22 -7.29 2.48 -3.89
N PHE A 23 -7.82 1.26 -3.77
CA PHE A 23 -7.89 0.32 -4.89
C PHE A 23 -8.56 0.94 -6.12
N LYS A 24 -9.76 1.52 -5.97
CA LYS A 24 -10.49 2.16 -7.08
C LYS A 24 -9.75 3.36 -7.67
N VAL A 25 -9.09 4.17 -6.83
CA VAL A 25 -8.31 5.32 -7.29
C VAL A 25 -7.12 4.87 -8.13
N LEU A 26 -6.37 3.86 -7.67
CA LEU A 26 -5.22 3.32 -8.38
C LEU A 26 -5.63 2.65 -9.70
N GLU A 27 -6.71 1.85 -9.71
CA GLU A 27 -7.27 1.29 -10.95
C GLU A 27 -7.62 2.37 -11.96
N ARG A 28 -8.34 3.41 -11.52
CA ARG A 28 -8.76 4.50 -12.40
C ARG A 28 -7.58 5.28 -12.95
N GLU A 29 -6.53 5.47 -12.15
CA GLU A 29 -5.32 6.17 -12.60
C GLU A 29 -4.52 5.35 -13.62
N ILE A 30 -4.41 4.04 -13.40
CA ILE A 30 -3.84 3.09 -14.38
C ILE A 30 -4.62 3.15 -15.70
N GLU A 31 -5.96 3.09 -15.65
CA GLU A 31 -6.83 3.20 -16.82
C GLU A 31 -6.67 4.55 -17.54
N ARG A 32 -6.64 5.66 -16.79
CA ARG A 32 -6.48 7.02 -17.33
C ARG A 32 -5.16 7.15 -18.10
N LEU A 33 -4.10 6.53 -17.59
CA LEU A 33 -2.77 6.54 -18.20
C LEU A 33 -2.58 5.46 -19.27
N GLN A 34 -3.59 4.61 -19.50
CA GLN A 34 -3.55 3.49 -20.46
C GLN A 34 -2.38 2.53 -20.20
N LEU A 35 -2.09 2.29 -18.93
CA LEU A 35 -1.06 1.36 -18.51
C LEU A 35 -1.62 -0.06 -18.45
N ASP A 36 -0.78 -1.05 -18.73
CA ASP A 36 -1.11 -2.47 -18.65
C ASP A 36 -0.91 -3.07 -17.24
N TRP A 37 -0.74 -2.19 -16.24
CA TRP A 37 -0.51 -2.57 -14.86
C TRP A 37 -1.80 -3.05 -14.18
N GLN A 38 -1.66 -3.76 -13.07
CA GLN A 38 -2.79 -4.29 -12.31
C GLN A 38 -2.62 -4.00 -10.82
N VAL A 39 -3.72 -3.60 -10.17
CA VAL A 39 -3.78 -3.49 -8.72
C VAL A 39 -4.15 -4.86 -8.15
N MET A 40 -3.28 -5.43 -7.32
CA MET A 40 -3.44 -6.76 -6.73
C MET A 40 -3.80 -6.62 -5.24
N PRO A 41 -5.01 -7.04 -4.81
CA PRO A 41 -5.40 -6.98 -3.41
C PRO A 41 -4.98 -8.25 -2.66
N ALA A 42 -4.26 -8.11 -1.54
CA ALA A 42 -4.03 -9.09 -0.45
C ALA A 42 -4.01 -10.61 -0.79
N THR A 43 -3.52 -10.98 -1.98
CA THR A 43 -3.58 -12.36 -2.51
C THR A 43 -2.21 -12.89 -2.88
N VAL A 44 -1.24 -12.00 -3.06
CA VAL A 44 0.15 -12.31 -3.44
C VAL A 44 1.06 -11.85 -2.31
N GLY A 45 1.91 -12.76 -1.83
CA GLY A 45 2.94 -12.45 -0.85
C GLY A 45 4.22 -11.97 -1.53
N ILE A 46 4.99 -11.13 -0.85
CA ILE A 46 6.34 -10.74 -1.21
C ILE A 46 7.29 -11.47 -0.28
N ARG A 47 8.21 -12.27 -0.81
CA ARG A 47 9.32 -12.84 -0.03
C ARG A 47 10.13 -11.67 0.52
N THR A 48 10.30 -11.55 1.83
CA THR A 48 11.11 -10.47 2.45
C THR A 48 12.40 -10.99 3.07
N ASP A 49 12.44 -12.26 3.49
CA ASP A 49 13.63 -12.97 3.96
C ASP A 49 13.53 -14.48 3.62
N LYS A 50 14.58 -15.28 3.81
CA LYS A 50 14.65 -16.71 3.48
C LYS A 50 13.43 -17.51 3.95
N ALA A 51 12.92 -17.20 5.14
CA ALA A 51 11.77 -17.87 5.73
C ALA A 51 10.58 -16.92 6.01
N LYS A 52 10.62 -15.69 5.49
CA LYS A 52 9.62 -14.65 5.78
C LYS A 52 9.01 -14.09 4.50
N SER A 53 7.70 -13.88 4.52
CA SER A 53 6.98 -13.17 3.47
C SER A 53 5.97 -12.22 4.10
N ARG A 54 5.64 -11.15 3.38
CA ARG A 54 4.59 -10.20 3.74
C ARG A 54 3.50 -10.26 2.69
N ILE A 55 2.23 -10.19 3.09
CA ILE A 55 1.10 -10.03 2.17
C ILE A 55 0.62 -8.60 2.35
N PRO A 56 0.99 -7.67 1.43
CA PRO A 56 0.53 -6.31 1.53
C PRO A 56 -0.97 -6.19 1.28
N ASN A 57 -1.58 -5.12 1.77
CA ASN A 57 -2.99 -4.87 1.49
C ASN A 57 -3.26 -4.66 -0.01
N LEU A 58 -2.44 -3.83 -0.68
CA LEU A 58 -2.47 -3.64 -2.12
C LEU A 58 -1.05 -3.61 -2.68
N MET A 59 -0.89 -4.01 -3.93
CA MET A 59 0.33 -3.77 -4.71
C MET A 59 0.00 -3.50 -6.18
N ILE A 60 0.91 -2.84 -6.89
CA ILE A 60 0.82 -2.65 -8.34
C ILE A 60 1.89 -3.48 -9.03
N LEU A 61 1.47 -4.29 -10.00
CA LEU A 61 2.33 -5.13 -10.82
C LEU A 61 2.16 -4.79 -12.30
N THR A 62 3.20 -5.02 -13.10
CA THR A 62 3.10 -4.96 -14.56
C THR A 62 2.34 -6.17 -15.13
N ALA A 63 1.89 -6.09 -16.38
CA ALA A 63 1.29 -7.25 -17.06
C ALA A 63 2.25 -8.45 -17.11
N GLU A 64 3.55 -8.21 -17.30
CA GLU A 64 4.60 -9.24 -17.31
C GLU A 64 4.72 -9.92 -15.95
N GLN A 65 4.78 -9.17 -14.85
CA GLN A 65 4.80 -9.72 -13.50
C GLN A 65 3.54 -10.54 -13.20
N CYS A 66 2.37 -10.07 -13.64
CA CYS A 66 1.12 -10.84 -13.51
C CYS A 66 1.13 -12.13 -14.34
N GLN A 67 1.78 -12.15 -15.51
CA GLN A 67 1.98 -13.36 -16.30
C GLN A 67 2.91 -14.34 -15.60
N GLU A 68 4.00 -13.86 -15.01
CA GLU A 68 4.93 -14.68 -14.24
C GLU A 68 4.22 -15.39 -13.08
N ILE A 69 3.42 -14.66 -12.29
CA ILE A 69 2.64 -15.22 -11.17
C ILE A 69 1.73 -16.37 -11.61
N ARG A 70 1.09 -16.27 -12.79
CA ARG A 70 0.21 -17.34 -13.29
C ARG A 70 0.93 -18.65 -13.56
N ASN A 71 2.25 -18.60 -13.79
CA ASN A 71 3.09 -19.76 -14.01
C ASN A 71 3.75 -20.28 -12.73
N MET A 72 3.58 -19.58 -11.60
CA MET A 72 4.15 -19.97 -10.31
C MET A 72 3.27 -21.01 -9.61
N THR A 73 3.91 -21.91 -8.86
CA THR A 73 3.23 -22.89 -8.01
C THR A 73 2.81 -22.30 -6.66
N THR A 74 3.37 -21.14 -6.29
CA THR A 74 3.05 -20.41 -5.06
C THR A 74 2.77 -18.94 -5.38
N ALA A 75 1.80 -18.34 -4.70
CA ALA A 75 1.51 -16.91 -4.80
C ALA A 75 2.48 -16.06 -3.93
N VAL A 76 3.78 -16.34 -3.99
CA VAL A 76 4.83 -15.57 -3.30
C VAL A 76 5.88 -15.14 -4.30
N ILE A 77 5.95 -13.84 -4.59
CA ILE A 77 6.89 -13.24 -5.55
C ILE A 77 8.22 -12.90 -4.89
N GLU A 78 9.29 -12.94 -5.68
CA GLU A 78 10.64 -12.52 -5.26
C GLU A 78 11.14 -11.27 -5.99
N PHE A 79 10.40 -10.79 -6.99
CA PHE A 79 10.62 -9.51 -7.67
C PHE A 79 9.87 -8.37 -6.96
N PRO A 80 10.36 -7.12 -7.06
CA PRO A 80 9.68 -5.96 -6.47
C PRO A 80 8.43 -5.56 -7.27
N PRO A 81 7.28 -5.35 -6.61
CA PRO A 81 6.18 -4.57 -7.19
C PRO A 81 6.60 -3.13 -7.52
N LEU A 82 5.84 -2.47 -8.39
CA LEU A 82 6.01 -1.03 -8.67
C LEU A 82 5.63 -0.18 -7.46
N LEU A 83 4.59 -0.59 -6.74
CA LEU A 83 4.08 0.13 -5.58
C LEU A 83 3.47 -0.87 -4.59
N VAL A 84 3.68 -0.64 -3.30
CA VAL A 84 3.00 -1.35 -2.21
C VAL A 84 2.20 -0.35 -1.38
N VAL A 85 0.99 -0.72 -0.98
CA VAL A 85 0.19 0.03 -0.01
C VAL A 85 -0.12 -0.85 1.19
N GLU A 86 0.13 -0.33 2.39
CA GLU A 86 -0.30 -0.93 3.65
C GLU A 86 -1.24 0.04 4.37
N ILE A 87 -2.29 -0.52 4.99
CA ILE A 87 -3.22 0.19 5.84
C ILE A 87 -2.92 -0.19 7.29
N VAL A 88 -2.57 0.79 8.11
CA VAL A 88 -2.19 0.58 9.51
C VAL A 88 -3.37 -0.02 10.26
N SER A 89 -3.16 -1.22 10.79
CA SER A 89 -4.15 -1.89 11.65
C SER A 89 -4.02 -1.40 13.11
N PRO A 90 -5.13 -1.31 13.86
CA PRO A 90 -5.11 -0.95 15.27
C PRO A 90 -4.19 -1.86 16.08
N GLY A 91 -3.26 -1.25 16.84
CA GLY A 91 -2.39 -1.97 17.77
C GLY A 91 -1.09 -2.50 17.18
N ASN A 92 -0.77 -2.23 15.90
CA ASN A 92 0.49 -2.67 15.29
C ASN A 92 1.16 -1.60 14.39
N ALA A 93 1.02 -0.32 14.74
CA ALA A 93 1.59 0.78 13.95
C ALA A 93 3.12 0.65 13.74
N ASP A 94 3.85 0.20 14.76
CA ASP A 94 5.30 0.04 14.70
C ASP A 94 5.77 -0.93 13.61
N ASP A 95 4.99 -1.96 13.24
CA ASP A 95 5.36 -2.90 12.17
C ASP A 95 5.37 -2.20 10.80
N ASP A 96 4.34 -1.40 10.50
CA ASP A 96 4.23 -0.66 9.26
C ASP A 96 5.30 0.45 9.16
N TYR A 97 5.49 1.23 10.22
CA TYR A 97 6.41 2.38 10.19
C TYR A 97 7.90 1.99 10.30
N ARG A 98 8.25 0.83 10.87
CA ARG A 98 9.65 0.46 11.15
C ARG A 98 10.12 -0.81 10.45
N TYR A 99 9.48 -1.95 10.73
CA TYR A 99 9.97 -3.25 10.25
C TYR A 99 9.71 -3.45 8.76
N LYS A 100 8.47 -3.22 8.29
CA LYS A 100 8.10 -3.38 6.88
C LYS A 100 8.87 -2.44 5.96
N ARG A 101 9.05 -1.18 6.38
CA ARG A 101 9.86 -0.19 5.66
C ARG A 101 11.25 -0.71 5.30
N SER A 102 11.94 -1.33 6.26
CA SER A 102 13.30 -1.85 6.02
C SER A 102 13.27 -3.09 5.13
N GLU A 103 12.30 -3.99 5.33
CA GLU A 103 12.12 -5.19 4.51
C GLU A 103 11.84 -4.85 3.04
N TYR A 104 10.96 -3.86 2.77
CA TYR A 104 10.63 -3.44 1.41
C TYR A 104 11.75 -2.66 0.73
N ALA A 105 12.54 -1.88 1.48
CA ALA A 105 13.71 -1.20 0.94
C ALA A 105 14.77 -2.21 0.45
N VAL A 106 15.04 -3.25 1.25
CA VAL A 106 15.93 -4.35 0.88
C VAL A 106 15.44 -5.09 -0.37
N ARG A 107 14.11 -5.14 -0.57
CA ARG A 107 13.50 -5.75 -1.75
C ARG A 107 13.49 -4.83 -2.98
N GLY A 108 13.92 -3.59 -2.86
CA GLY A 108 14.03 -2.68 -3.99
C GLY A 108 12.68 -2.15 -4.48
N ILE A 109 11.65 -2.14 -3.62
CA ILE A 109 10.32 -1.63 -4.00
C ILE A 109 10.41 -0.10 -4.10
N PRO A 110 10.17 0.50 -5.28
CA PRO A 110 10.50 1.90 -5.50
C PRO A 110 9.57 2.86 -4.76
N GLU A 111 8.32 2.47 -4.51
CA GLU A 111 7.34 3.28 -3.78
C GLU A 111 6.52 2.46 -2.79
N TYR A 112 6.38 2.97 -1.56
CA TYR A 112 5.65 2.32 -0.49
C TYR A 112 4.75 3.32 0.23
N TRP A 113 3.45 3.04 0.32
CA TRP A 113 2.47 3.88 0.98
C TRP A 113 2.02 3.27 2.30
N ILE A 114 1.91 4.12 3.32
CA ILE A 114 1.31 3.78 4.61
C ILE A 114 0.07 4.67 4.78
N ILE A 115 -1.10 4.05 4.79
CA ILE A 115 -2.38 4.69 5.03
C ILE A 115 -2.72 4.48 6.50
N ASP A 116 -2.85 5.55 7.27
CA ASP A 116 -3.15 5.49 8.70
C ASP A 116 -4.50 6.14 9.00
N PRO A 117 -5.59 5.36 9.05
CA PRO A 117 -6.92 5.91 9.29
C PRO A 117 -7.12 6.42 10.72
N MET A 118 -6.23 6.09 11.66
CA MET A 118 -6.32 6.57 13.04
C MET A 118 -5.73 7.96 13.18
N SER A 119 -4.66 8.25 12.44
CA SER A 119 -4.07 9.60 12.36
C SER A 119 -4.57 10.44 11.18
N LEU A 120 -5.45 9.89 10.34
CA LEU A 120 -5.97 10.52 9.11
C LEU A 120 -4.84 11.02 8.20
N LYS A 121 -3.79 10.20 8.10
CA LYS A 121 -2.54 10.53 7.42
C LYS A 121 -2.22 9.50 6.36
N ILE A 122 -1.60 9.96 5.28
CA ILE A 122 -0.99 9.11 4.26
C ILE A 122 0.50 9.44 4.20
N SER A 123 1.33 8.42 4.29
CA SER A 123 2.78 8.54 4.14
C SER A 123 3.21 7.88 2.83
N VAL A 124 3.95 8.61 1.99
CA VAL A 124 4.60 8.08 0.79
C VAL A 124 6.09 7.95 1.04
N LEU A 125 6.60 6.76 0.81
CA LEU A 125 8.00 6.41 0.96
C LEU A 125 8.59 6.12 -0.43
N THR A 126 9.59 6.91 -0.85
CA THR A 126 10.27 6.74 -2.14
C THR A 126 11.66 6.18 -1.93
N LEU A 127 12.01 5.10 -2.64
CA LEU A 127 13.30 4.44 -2.47
C LEU A 127 14.40 5.22 -3.21
N ILE A 128 15.32 5.82 -2.46
CA ILE A 128 16.45 6.58 -2.97
C ILE A 128 17.74 6.00 -2.38
N SER A 129 18.66 5.56 -3.25
CA SER A 129 19.96 5.00 -2.85
C SER A 129 19.88 3.90 -1.78
N GLY A 130 18.86 3.05 -1.85
CA GLY A 130 18.65 1.93 -0.92
C GLY A 130 17.92 2.28 0.38
N PHE A 131 17.52 3.54 0.56
CA PHE A 131 16.76 3.99 1.73
C PHE A 131 15.48 4.69 1.29
N TYR A 132 14.41 4.53 2.07
CA TYR A 132 13.20 5.28 1.82
C TYR A 132 13.32 6.71 2.34
N GLU A 133 13.03 7.69 1.50
CA GLU A 133 12.68 9.05 1.91
C GLU A 133 11.18 9.13 2.20
N LEU A 134 10.79 9.83 3.26
CA LEU A 134 9.40 9.88 3.75
C LEU A 134 8.79 11.27 3.47
N ALA A 135 7.62 11.28 2.85
CA ALA A 135 6.72 12.43 2.77
C ALA A 135 5.39 12.08 3.43
N GLU A 136 4.91 12.94 4.33
CA GLU A 136 3.63 12.76 5.02
C GLU A 136 2.62 13.79 4.54
N PHE A 137 1.38 13.36 4.35
CA PHE A 137 0.27 14.16 3.81
C PHE A 137 -0.94 14.02 4.74
N ASN A 138 -1.57 15.16 5.05
CA ASN A 138 -2.73 15.25 5.92
C ASN A 138 -3.83 16.08 5.23
N GLN A 139 -5.10 15.92 5.62
CA GLN A 139 -6.21 16.78 5.17
C GLN A 139 -6.26 16.95 3.63
N GLU A 140 -6.14 18.20 3.15
CA GLU A 140 -6.22 18.59 1.72
C GLU A 140 -4.88 18.48 0.98
N ASP A 141 -3.80 18.02 1.64
CA ASP A 141 -2.49 17.89 1.01
C ASP A 141 -2.56 16.93 -0.19
N ARG A 142 -2.19 17.41 -1.38
CA ARG A 142 -2.10 16.56 -2.56
C ARG A 142 -0.95 15.57 -2.38
N ILE A 143 -1.27 14.29 -2.42
CA ILE A 143 -0.28 13.20 -2.38
C ILE A 143 0.62 13.31 -3.60
N ILE A 144 1.94 13.30 -3.36
CA ILE A 144 2.95 13.30 -4.40
C ILE A 144 3.49 11.88 -4.54
N SER A 145 3.23 11.27 -5.70
CA SER A 145 3.64 9.91 -6.06
C SER A 145 4.64 9.95 -7.20
N VAL A 146 5.72 9.17 -7.13
CA VAL A 146 6.64 9.04 -8.27
C VAL A 146 6.08 8.09 -9.33
N THR A 147 5.24 7.13 -8.91
CA THR A 147 4.53 6.19 -9.78
C THR A 147 3.40 6.88 -10.54
N PHE A 148 2.68 7.81 -9.89
CA PHE A 148 1.60 8.60 -10.48
C PHE A 148 1.75 10.11 -10.22
N PRO A 149 2.64 10.83 -10.94
CA PRO A 149 2.95 12.24 -10.65
C PRO A 149 1.76 13.21 -10.71
N ASP A 150 0.80 12.91 -11.58
CA ASP A 150 -0.40 13.71 -11.82
C ASP A 150 -1.59 13.29 -10.94
N LEU A 151 -1.40 12.35 -10.01
CA LEU A 151 -2.47 11.87 -9.15
C LEU A 151 -3.08 13.04 -8.34
N LYS A 152 -4.41 13.10 -8.35
CA LYS A 152 -5.21 14.07 -7.61
C LYS A 152 -5.95 13.35 -6.49
N LEU A 153 -5.20 12.99 -5.45
CA LEU A 153 -5.71 12.35 -4.25
C LEU A 153 -5.22 13.12 -3.02
N THR A 154 -6.09 13.30 -2.04
CA THR A 154 -5.77 13.85 -0.72
C THR A 154 -6.21 12.88 0.38
N PRO A 155 -5.60 12.90 1.56
CA PRO A 155 -6.05 12.11 2.71
C PRO A 155 -7.51 12.36 3.08
N GLN A 156 -7.99 13.61 2.98
CA GLN A 156 -9.38 13.94 3.24
C GLN A 156 -10.34 13.14 2.35
N MET A 157 -10.05 13.06 1.05
CA MET A 157 -10.85 12.25 0.12
C MET A 157 -10.88 10.76 0.50
N VAL A 158 -9.87 10.27 1.23
CA VAL A 158 -9.72 8.85 1.61
C VAL A 158 -10.48 8.50 2.88
N PHE A 159 -10.66 9.45 3.79
CA PHE A 159 -11.19 9.20 5.13
C PHE A 159 -12.56 9.85 5.43
N GLU A 160 -13.07 10.71 4.54
CA GLU A 160 -14.42 11.33 4.62
C GLU A 160 -15.42 10.65 3.68
#